data_AF-A0A3N1URJ6-F1
#
_entry.id   AF-A0A3N1URJ6-F1
#
_cell.length_a   1.000
_cell.length_b   1.000
_cell.length_c   1.000
_cell.angle_alpha   90.00
_cell.angle_beta   90.00
_cell.angle_gamma   90.00
#
_symmetry.space_group_name_H-M   'P 1'
#
loop_
_entity.id
_entity.type
_entity.pdbx_description
1 polymer ?
#
loop_
_entity_poly.entity_id
_entity_poly.type
_entity_poly.pdbx_seq_one_letter_code
_entity_poly.pdbx_strand_id
1 'polypeptide(L)'
;MFYADLSSYTYWDEGEEFTDLTDGMRSVRFQPVYERFNIGWLEAGLSWTSGEAPREFGRRLLAVIDAQQVNVMSGLHECDLCPTPLPDSHPWYSPRPGDLRASAGTGEIRIPGSPGTVFASPSLIGHYVVDHSYLPPQPFIEAVLAFDPYGAWQARFPGIRFPWVPKDAILRHVDEA
;
A
#
# COMPACT_ATOMS: atom_id res chain seq x y z
N MET A 1 4.44 -9.64 -11.05
CA MET A 1 4.37 -8.35 -11.78
C MET A 1 5.39 -7.45 -11.15
N PHE A 2 6.50 -7.25 -11.85
CA PHE A 2 7.61 -6.44 -11.38
C PHE A 2 7.54 -4.99 -11.87
N TYR A 3 7.80 -4.06 -10.96
CA TYR A 3 8.16 -2.69 -11.29
C TYR A 3 9.41 -2.31 -10.51
N ALA A 4 10.42 -1.78 -11.20
CA ALA A 4 11.62 -1.31 -10.53
C ALA A 4 11.28 -0.18 -9.56
N ASP A 5 11.88 -0.21 -8.37
CA ASP A 5 11.69 0.84 -7.38
C ASP A 5 12.05 2.21 -7.96
N LEU A 6 11.27 3.23 -7.59
CA LEU A 6 11.37 4.61 -8.07
C LEU A 6 11.10 4.81 -9.57
N SER A 7 10.64 3.78 -10.29
CA SER A 7 10.11 3.96 -11.64
C SER A 7 8.73 4.62 -11.60
N SER A 8 8.40 5.37 -12.65
CA SER A 8 7.06 5.95 -12.81
C SER A 8 6.00 4.85 -12.80
N TYR A 9 4.89 5.12 -12.12
CA TYR A 9 3.81 4.17 -11.93
C TYR A 9 2.47 4.67 -12.47
N THR A 10 1.86 3.84 -13.30
CA THR A 10 0.47 3.99 -13.71
C THR A 10 -0.20 2.64 -13.58
N TYR A 11 -1.14 2.53 -12.65
CA TYR A 11 -1.97 1.33 -12.50
C TYR A 11 -3.08 1.29 -13.55
N TRP A 12 -3.91 2.34 -13.58
CA TRP A 12 -4.97 2.57 -14.56
C TRP A 12 -5.19 4.09 -14.74
N ASP A 13 -5.82 4.47 -15.85
CA ASP A 13 -5.96 5.89 -16.23
C ASP A 13 -7.18 6.58 -15.58
N GLU A 14 -8.08 5.81 -14.95
CA GLU A 14 -9.35 6.31 -14.39
C GLU A 14 -9.23 6.96 -12.98
N GLY A 15 -8.01 7.05 -12.43
CA GLY A 15 -7.74 7.76 -11.18
C GLY A 15 -7.29 6.84 -10.03
N GLU A 16 -7.62 7.20 -8.80
CA GLU A 16 -7.39 6.36 -7.61
C GLU A 16 -8.70 6.14 -6.86
N GLU A 17 -8.90 4.92 -6.36
CA GLU A 17 -10.03 4.57 -5.52
C GLU A 17 -9.55 4.20 -4.12
N PHE A 18 -10.06 4.90 -3.10
CA PHE A 18 -9.80 4.62 -1.70
C PHE A 18 -11.05 4.01 -1.07
N THR A 19 -10.90 2.84 -0.44
CA THR A 19 -12.02 2.11 0.19
C THR A 19 -11.99 2.31 1.71
N ASP A 20 -13.15 2.55 2.31
CA ASP A 20 -13.32 2.62 3.76
C ASP A 20 -13.14 1.23 4.37
N LEU A 21 -12.09 1.07 5.18
CA LEU A 21 -11.81 -0.18 5.88
C LEU A 21 -12.80 -0.50 7.02
N THR A 22 -13.66 0.45 7.40
CA THR A 22 -14.63 0.24 8.50
C THR A 22 -15.75 -0.71 8.10
N ASP A 23 -16.29 -0.55 6.88
CA ASP A 23 -17.37 -1.38 6.36
C ASP A 23 -17.10 -1.96 4.97
N GLY A 24 -16.05 -1.51 4.27
CA GLY A 24 -15.71 -1.97 2.92
C GLY A 24 -16.74 -1.59 1.85
N MET A 25 -17.77 -0.81 2.19
CA MET A 25 -18.88 -0.48 1.30
C MET A 25 -18.78 0.92 0.72
N ARG A 26 -18.02 1.81 1.37
CA ARG A 26 -17.82 3.18 0.88
C ARG A 26 -16.47 3.32 0.21
N SER A 27 -16.44 3.99 -0.93
CA SER A 27 -15.20 4.41 -1.56
C SER A 27 -15.25 5.86 -2.01
N VAL A 28 -14.07 6.45 -2.23
CA VAL A 28 -13.91 7.76 -2.87
C VAL A 28 -12.96 7.60 -4.04
N ARG A 29 -13.36 8.16 -5.18
CA ARG A 29 -12.56 8.19 -6.39
C ARG A 29 -12.15 9.62 -6.73
N PHE A 30 -10.91 9.77 -7.18
CA PHE A 30 -10.42 11.05 -7.66
C PHE A 30 -9.34 10.88 -8.72
N GLN A 31 -9.18 11.90 -9.57
CA GLN A 31 -8.04 11.95 -10.49
C GLN A 31 -6.84 12.58 -9.76
N PRO A 32 -5.72 11.86 -9.59
CA PRO A 32 -4.52 12.44 -9.02
C PRO A 32 -3.81 13.33 -10.05
N VAL A 33 -3.22 14.43 -9.59
CA VAL A 33 -2.31 15.27 -10.39
C VAL A 33 -0.85 15.09 -10.00
N TYR A 34 -0.57 14.22 -9.02
CA TYR A 34 0.79 13.86 -8.61
C TYR A 34 1.38 12.76 -9.49
N GLU A 35 2.70 12.76 -9.57
CA GLU A 35 3.46 11.63 -10.09
C GLU A 35 3.51 10.50 -9.06
N ARG A 36 3.42 9.26 -9.54
CA ARG A 36 3.50 8.06 -8.70
C ARG A 36 4.82 7.33 -8.98
N PHE A 37 5.48 6.90 -7.91
CA PHE A 37 6.69 6.10 -7.97
C PHE A 37 6.45 4.72 -7.35
N ASN A 38 6.82 3.68 -8.09
CA ASN A 38 6.73 2.29 -7.66
C ASN A 38 7.65 2.01 -6.48
N ILE A 39 7.15 1.27 -5.48
CA ILE A 39 7.97 0.70 -4.41
C ILE A 39 7.44 -0.69 -4.07
N GLY A 40 8.31 -1.72 -4.13
CA GLY A 40 8.02 -3.04 -3.58
C GLY A 40 7.18 -3.96 -4.46
N TRP A 41 7.16 -3.75 -5.77
CA TRP A 41 6.59 -4.71 -6.74
C TRP A 41 7.65 -5.75 -7.13
N LEU A 42 7.85 -6.73 -6.25
CA LEU A 42 8.87 -7.76 -6.41
C LEU A 42 8.36 -8.95 -7.25
N GLU A 43 9.29 -9.72 -7.80
CA GLU A 43 9.01 -10.93 -8.58
C GLU A 43 10.18 -11.90 -8.46
N ALA A 44 9.87 -13.19 -8.42
CA ALA A 44 10.87 -14.24 -8.33
C ALA A 44 11.82 -14.21 -9.54
N GLY A 45 13.12 -14.37 -9.29
CA GLY A 45 14.16 -14.36 -10.32
C GLY A 45 14.65 -12.97 -10.73
N LEU A 46 14.04 -11.90 -10.24
CA LEU A 46 14.56 -10.54 -10.39
C LEU A 46 15.32 -10.11 -9.14
N SER A 47 16.25 -9.16 -9.28
CA SER A 47 17.04 -8.66 -8.15
C SER A 47 16.39 -7.45 -7.50
N TRP A 48 16.49 -7.37 -6.18
CA TRP A 48 16.08 -6.23 -5.38
C TRP A 48 17.15 -5.93 -4.31
N THR A 49 17.09 -4.72 -3.75
CA THR A 49 17.92 -4.36 -2.61
C THR A 49 17.42 -5.12 -1.38
N SER A 50 18.30 -5.88 -0.75
CA SER A 50 18.01 -6.58 0.51
C SER A 50 18.85 -6.03 1.65
N GLY A 51 18.31 -6.08 2.87
CA GLY A 51 18.97 -5.60 4.07
C GLY A 51 18.00 -5.43 5.24
N GLU A 52 18.54 -5.07 6.40
CA GLU A 52 17.75 -4.83 7.59
C GLU A 52 17.11 -3.44 7.54
N ALA A 53 15.79 -3.39 7.38
CA ALA A 53 15.04 -2.15 7.49
C ALA A 53 14.89 -1.73 8.97
N PRO A 54 14.86 -0.41 9.29
CA PRO A 54 14.67 0.04 10.67
C PRO A 54 13.39 -0.53 11.28
N ARG A 55 13.46 -1.07 12.50
CA ARG A 55 12.28 -1.67 13.18
C ARG A 55 11.08 -0.72 13.23
N GLU A 56 11.33 0.55 13.49
CA GLU A 56 10.28 1.58 13.56
C GLU A 56 9.63 1.85 12.19
N PHE A 57 10.39 1.72 11.11
CA PHE A 57 9.84 1.80 9.75
C PHE A 57 8.86 0.65 9.50
N GLY A 58 9.25 -0.59 9.79
CA GLY A 58 8.36 -1.75 9.62
C GLY A 58 7.07 -1.60 10.43
N ARG A 59 7.17 -1.13 11.68
CA ARG A 59 5.99 -0.86 12.54
C ARG A 59 5.05 0.20 11.93
N ARG A 60 5.59 1.29 11.39
CA ARG A 60 4.79 2.34 10.75
C ARG A 60 4.20 1.89 9.43
N LEU A 61 4.95 1.14 8.63
CA LEU A 61 4.46 0.58 7.36
C LEU A 61 3.24 -0.31 7.59
N LEU A 62 3.28 -1.20 8.60
CA LEU A 62 2.13 -2.04 8.96
C LEU A 62 0.93 -1.20 9.42
N ALA A 63 1.16 -0.11 10.15
CA ALA A 63 0.07 0.81 10.54
C ALA A 63 -0.56 1.52 9.33
N VAL A 64 0.21 1.81 8.29
CA VAL A 64 -0.37 2.35 7.04
C VAL A 64 -1.20 1.31 6.32
N ILE A 65 -0.69 0.08 6.20
CA ILE A 65 -1.40 -1.04 5.56
C ILE A 65 -2.72 -1.33 6.29
N ASP A 66 -2.76 -1.21 7.63
CA ASP A 66 -3.97 -1.35 8.45
C ASP A 66 -4.96 -0.18 8.27
N ALA A 67 -4.47 1.01 7.91
CA ALA A 67 -5.28 2.22 7.82
C ALA A 67 -5.77 2.54 6.40
N GLN A 68 -5.21 1.91 5.37
CA GLN A 68 -5.43 2.28 3.98
C GLN A 68 -5.70 1.08 3.06
N GLN A 69 -6.66 1.23 2.16
CA GLN A 69 -6.87 0.36 1.02
C GLN A 69 -7.07 1.18 -0.26
N VAL A 70 -6.20 1.00 -1.25
CA VAL A 70 -6.26 1.69 -2.55
C VAL A 70 -6.38 0.68 -3.68
N ASN A 71 -7.19 1.00 -4.69
CA ASN A 71 -7.35 0.22 -5.92
C ASN A 71 -7.52 -1.29 -5.66
N VAL A 72 -8.51 -1.63 -4.83
CA VAL A 72 -8.81 -3.03 -4.47
C VAL A 72 -9.38 -3.77 -5.67
N MET A 73 -8.81 -4.93 -5.95
CA MET A 73 -9.24 -5.79 -7.05
C MET A 73 -9.85 -7.11 -6.53
N SER A 74 -10.67 -7.74 -7.37
CA SER A 74 -11.21 -9.08 -7.10
C SER A 74 -10.15 -10.19 -7.20
N GLY A 75 -8.96 -9.91 -7.74
CA GLY A 75 -7.84 -10.84 -7.84
C GLY A 75 -6.92 -10.79 -6.61
N LEU A 76 -6.21 -11.88 -6.35
CA LEU A 76 -5.21 -11.97 -5.29
C LEU A 76 -3.81 -11.91 -5.89
N HIS A 77 -2.99 -10.97 -5.42
CA HIS A 77 -1.54 -10.98 -5.65
C HIS A 77 -0.94 -11.90 -4.59
N GLU A 78 -0.45 -13.07 -5.00
CA GLU A 78 0.27 -14.01 -4.12
C GLU A 78 1.78 -13.81 -4.26
N CYS A 79 2.51 -13.92 -3.15
CA CYS A 79 3.97 -13.86 -3.12
C CYS A 79 4.56 -15.10 -3.81
N ASP A 80 5.37 -14.88 -4.83
CA ASP A 80 6.10 -15.93 -5.58
C ASP A 80 7.52 -16.19 -5.02
N LEU A 81 7.94 -15.43 -4.01
CA LEU A 81 9.24 -15.56 -3.33
C LEU A 81 9.24 -16.61 -2.22
N CYS A 82 8.05 -16.94 -1.69
CA CYS A 82 7.91 -17.92 -0.62
C CYS A 82 8.12 -19.36 -1.13
N PRO A 83 8.70 -20.26 -0.31
CA PRO A 83 8.76 -21.68 -0.65
C PRO A 83 7.35 -22.29 -0.69
N THR A 84 7.11 -23.13 -1.70
CA THR A 84 5.85 -23.89 -1.84
C THR A 84 6.04 -25.34 -1.36
N PRO A 85 5.09 -25.91 -0.58
CA PRO A 85 3.89 -25.25 -0.06
C PRO A 85 4.23 -24.27 1.05
N LEU A 86 3.51 -23.14 1.09
CA LEU A 86 3.46 -22.29 2.27
C LEU A 86 3.08 -23.20 3.44
N PRO A 87 3.96 -23.45 4.43
CA PRO A 87 3.54 -24.17 5.63
C PRO A 87 2.34 -23.44 6.20
N ASP A 88 1.37 -24.18 6.77
CA ASP A 88 0.36 -23.57 7.64
C ASP A 88 1.04 -22.50 8.49
N SER A 89 0.55 -21.26 8.37
CA SER A 89 1.10 -20.02 8.93
C SER A 89 2.05 -20.25 10.10
N HIS A 90 3.27 -19.71 9.97
CA HIS A 90 4.35 -19.76 10.98
C HIS A 90 3.83 -19.84 12.44
N PRO A 91 4.34 -20.74 13.31
CA PRO A 91 3.77 -21.05 14.64
C PRO A 91 3.57 -19.87 15.61
N TRP A 92 4.14 -18.70 15.32
CA TRP A 92 3.99 -17.49 16.11
C TRP A 92 2.86 -16.56 15.62
N TYR A 93 2.13 -16.93 14.55
CA TYR A 93 1.09 -16.08 13.97
C TYR A 93 -0.18 -16.87 13.68
N SER A 94 -1.20 -16.68 14.53
CA SER A 94 -2.59 -17.00 14.18
C SER A 94 -3.21 -15.75 13.54
N PRO A 95 -3.64 -15.79 12.26
CA PRO A 95 -4.26 -14.64 11.62
C PRO A 95 -5.53 -14.23 12.39
N ARG A 96 -5.72 -12.92 12.58
CA ARG A 96 -6.97 -12.39 13.13
C ARG A 96 -8.09 -12.57 12.11
N PRO A 97 -9.36 -12.65 12.54
CA PRO A 97 -10.49 -12.57 11.61
C PRO A 97 -10.42 -11.24 10.82
N GLY A 98 -10.10 -11.31 9.54
CA GLY A 98 -9.85 -10.15 8.66
C GLY A 98 -8.48 -10.14 7.98
N ASP A 99 -7.52 -10.94 8.43
CA ASP A 99 -6.19 -11.01 7.83
C ASP A 99 -6.23 -11.87 6.55
N LEU A 100 -6.13 -11.21 5.39
CA LEU A 100 -5.75 -11.85 4.12
C LEU A 100 -4.39 -12.56 4.35
N ARG A 101 -4.26 -13.77 3.80
CA ARG A 101 -3.05 -14.62 3.89
C ARG A 101 -1.78 -13.76 3.93
N ALA A 102 -0.92 -13.90 4.94
CA ALA A 102 0.25 -13.03 5.14
C ALA A 102 1.20 -12.93 3.92
N SER A 103 1.07 -13.84 2.94
CA SER A 103 1.81 -13.86 1.68
C SER A 103 0.97 -13.38 0.47
N ALA A 104 -0.14 -12.69 0.68
CA ALA A 104 -1.03 -12.26 -0.39
C ALA A 104 -1.85 -11.00 -0.07
N GLY A 105 -2.23 -10.26 -1.11
CA GLY A 105 -2.98 -9.00 -0.97
C GLY A 105 -3.74 -8.65 -2.24
N THR A 106 -4.74 -7.77 -2.12
CA THR A 106 -5.70 -7.48 -3.20
C THR A 106 -5.69 -6.02 -3.65
N GLY A 107 -4.89 -5.17 -3.01
CA GLY A 107 -4.82 -3.75 -3.32
C GLY A 107 -3.46 -3.15 -2.97
N GLU A 108 -3.46 -1.84 -2.82
CA GLU A 108 -2.27 -1.01 -2.74
C GLU A 108 -2.34 -0.03 -1.56
N ILE A 109 -1.22 0.61 -1.28
CA ILE A 109 -1.11 1.77 -0.39
C ILE A 109 -0.49 2.96 -1.12
N ARG A 110 -0.64 4.15 -0.53
CA ARG A 110 -0.03 5.40 -0.99
C ARG A 110 0.66 6.11 0.16
N ILE A 111 1.92 6.47 -0.05
CA ILE A 111 2.71 7.27 0.91
C ILE A 111 3.05 8.61 0.26
N PRO A 112 2.64 9.75 0.83
CA PRO A 112 3.05 11.06 0.32
C PRO A 112 4.58 11.21 0.32
N GLY A 113 5.14 11.61 -0.83
CA GLY A 113 6.57 11.88 -0.99
C GLY A 113 6.90 13.37 -0.90
N SER A 114 7.83 13.81 -1.75
CA SER A 114 8.07 15.23 -1.98
C SER A 114 6.84 15.92 -2.64
N PRO A 115 6.72 17.26 -2.61
CA PRO A 115 5.59 17.96 -3.20
C PRO A 115 5.31 17.52 -4.65
N GLY A 116 4.07 17.10 -4.92
CA GLY A 116 3.66 16.61 -6.25
C GLY A 116 4.00 15.15 -6.53
N THR A 117 4.52 14.40 -5.57
CA THR A 117 4.93 12.99 -5.74
C THR A 117 4.34 12.09 -4.66
N VAL A 118 4.07 10.85 -5.03
CA VAL A 118 3.52 9.80 -4.14
C VAL A 118 4.22 8.49 -4.42
N PHE A 119 4.50 7.72 -3.37
CA PHE A 119 4.93 6.34 -3.53
C PHE A 119 3.72 5.41 -3.55
N ALA A 120 3.71 4.48 -4.50
CA ALA A 120 2.68 3.47 -4.67
C ALA A 120 3.28 2.08 -4.46
N SER A 121 2.66 1.30 -3.58
CA SER A 121 3.15 -0.03 -3.20
C SER A 121 2.02 -1.04 -3.16
N PRO A 122 2.28 -2.32 -3.47
CA PRO A 122 1.31 -3.36 -3.19
C PRO A 122 1.12 -3.46 -1.67
N SER A 123 -0.08 -3.87 -1.24
CA SER A 123 -0.34 -4.21 0.16
C SER A 123 0.61 -5.28 0.72
N LEU A 124 1.20 -6.11 -0.14
CA LEU A 124 2.24 -7.11 0.22
C LEU A 124 3.58 -6.50 0.65
N ILE A 125 3.82 -5.20 0.48
CA ILE A 125 5.13 -4.61 0.80
C ILE A 125 5.57 -4.89 2.25
N GLY A 126 4.63 -4.96 3.20
CA GLY A 126 4.91 -5.34 4.58
C GLY A 126 5.52 -6.74 4.69
N HIS A 127 4.96 -7.71 3.99
CA HIS A 127 5.47 -9.08 3.89
C HIS A 127 6.87 -9.11 3.26
N TYR A 128 7.09 -8.36 2.17
CA TYR A 128 8.41 -8.31 1.53
C TYR A 128 9.49 -7.76 2.47
N VAL A 129 9.18 -6.70 3.23
CA VAL A 129 10.12 -6.11 4.21
C VAL A 129 10.40 -7.09 5.35
N VAL A 130 9.36 -7.70 5.92
CA VAL A 130 9.48 -8.52 7.14
C VAL A 130 10.04 -9.91 6.85
N ASP A 131 9.57 -10.55 5.79
CA ASP A 131 9.83 -11.98 5.53
C ASP A 131 10.86 -12.22 4.43
N HIS A 132 11.06 -11.25 3.53
CA HIS A 132 12.00 -11.37 2.41
C HIS A 132 13.19 -10.40 2.48
N SER A 133 13.35 -9.71 3.62
CA SER A 133 14.43 -8.74 3.86
C SER A 133 14.56 -7.70 2.73
N TYR A 134 13.46 -7.39 2.05
CA TYR A 134 13.44 -6.31 1.08
C TYR A 134 13.72 -5.00 1.80
N LEU A 135 14.73 -4.28 1.34
CA LEU A 135 15.12 -2.98 1.85
C LEU A 135 14.63 -1.89 0.87
N PRO A 136 13.54 -1.18 1.20
CA PRO A 136 13.01 -0.15 0.32
C PRO A 136 13.98 1.03 0.17
N PRO A 137 13.86 1.82 -0.91
CA PRO A 137 14.64 3.04 -1.07
C PRO A 137 14.52 4.00 0.12
N GLN A 138 15.62 4.66 0.47
CA GLN A 138 15.69 5.59 1.60
C GLN A 138 14.60 6.69 1.59
N PRO A 139 14.25 7.32 0.45
CA PRO A 139 13.17 8.32 0.43
C PRO A 139 11.80 7.76 0.84
N PHE A 140 11.52 6.49 0.52
CA PHE A 140 10.29 5.82 0.95
C PHE A 140 10.30 5.54 2.45
N ILE A 141 11.44 5.08 2.98
CA ILE A 141 11.63 4.84 4.41
C ILE A 141 11.35 6.13 5.19
N GLU A 142 11.96 7.24 4.77
CA GLU A 142 11.77 8.56 5.40
C GLU A 142 10.32 9.03 5.33
N ALA A 143 9.68 8.87 4.17
CA ALA A 143 8.29 9.24 3.98
C ALA A 143 7.34 8.45 4.90
N VAL A 144 7.52 7.13 5.00
CA VAL A 144 6.73 6.28 5.93
C VAL A 144 7.00 6.67 7.39
N LEU A 145 8.24 6.98 7.76
CA LEU A 145 8.57 7.41 9.11
C LEU A 145 7.95 8.78 9.48
N ALA A 146 7.79 9.68 8.51
CA ALA A 146 7.17 10.98 8.69
C ALA A 146 5.63 10.94 8.62
N PHE A 147 5.07 9.86 8.08
CA PHE A 147 3.65 9.73 7.85
C PHE A 147 2.89 9.19 9.07
N ASP A 148 1.85 9.89 9.50
CA ASP A 148 0.95 9.47 10.58
C ASP A 148 -0.39 9.00 10.00
N PRO A 149 -0.60 7.69 9.75
CA PRO A 149 -1.85 7.21 9.14
C PRO A 149 -3.10 7.54 9.95
N TYR A 150 -2.97 7.80 11.26
CA TYR A 150 -4.09 8.14 12.14
C TYR A 150 -4.14 9.63 12.52
N GLY A 151 -3.36 10.46 11.81
CA GLY A 151 -3.29 11.89 12.02
C GLY A 151 -4.65 12.59 11.85
N ALA A 152 -4.76 13.80 12.41
CA ALA A 152 -5.97 14.63 12.26
C ALA A 152 -6.07 15.23 10.85
N TRP A 153 -6.40 14.40 9.87
CA TRP A 153 -6.53 14.82 8.47
C TRP A 153 -7.78 15.71 8.27
N GLN A 154 -7.59 16.83 7.57
CA GLN A 154 -8.63 17.85 7.36
C GLN A 154 -9.69 17.42 6.34
N ALA A 155 -9.32 16.56 5.38
CA ALA A 155 -10.27 15.93 4.50
C ALA A 155 -10.98 14.81 5.26
N ARG A 156 -12.28 14.97 5.48
CA ARG A 156 -13.16 13.94 6.05
C ARG A 156 -14.29 13.73 5.07
N PHE A 157 -14.12 12.79 4.15
CA PHE A 157 -15.30 12.25 3.47
C PHE A 157 -16.15 11.54 4.52
N PRO A 158 -17.46 11.77 4.58
CA PRO A 158 -18.31 11.11 5.58
C PRO A 158 -18.11 9.58 5.55
N GLY A 159 -17.55 9.02 6.63
CA GLY A 159 -17.26 7.59 6.77
C GLY A 159 -15.80 7.18 6.49
N ILE A 160 -15.08 7.82 5.57
CA ILE A 160 -13.74 7.37 5.18
C ILE A 160 -12.67 7.98 6.09
N ARG A 161 -12.04 7.13 6.92
CA ARG A 161 -11.02 7.52 7.89
C ARG A 161 -9.69 7.97 7.26
N PHE A 162 -9.50 7.73 5.97
CA PHE A 162 -8.27 8.08 5.25
C PHE A 162 -8.55 8.65 3.86
N PRO A 163 -8.48 9.98 3.70
CA PRO A 163 -8.32 10.56 2.39
C PRO A 163 -7.22 11.60 2.49
N TRP A 164 -5.95 11.20 2.53
CA TRP A 164 -4.97 12.11 1.93
C TRP A 164 -5.33 12.17 0.45
N VAL A 165 -6.17 13.14 0.13
CA VAL A 165 -6.53 13.52 -1.21
C VAL A 165 -5.87 14.88 -1.40
N PRO A 166 -5.02 15.04 -2.42
CA PRO A 166 -4.43 16.34 -2.74
C PRO A 166 -5.52 17.41 -2.80
N LYS A 167 -5.18 18.63 -2.35
CA LYS A 167 -6.15 19.75 -2.31
C LYS A 167 -6.74 20.10 -3.68
N ASP A 168 -6.05 19.71 -4.74
CA ASP A 168 -6.36 19.93 -6.15
C ASP A 168 -6.94 18.72 -6.87
N ALA A 169 -7.20 17.61 -6.16
CA ALA A 169 -7.85 16.45 -6.76
C ALA A 169 -9.31 16.74 -7.11
N ILE A 170 -9.73 16.31 -8.30
CA ILE A 170 -11.14 16.36 -8.71
C ILE A 170 -11.84 15.13 -8.13
N LEU A 171 -12.75 15.37 -7.20
CA LEU A 171 -13.53 14.34 -6.50
C LEU A 171 -14.74 13.95 -7.34
N ARG A 172 -15.01 12.65 -7.47
CA ARG A 172 -16.25 12.14 -8.06
C ARG A 172 -17.02 11.33 -7.03
N HIS A 173 -18.32 11.61 -6.90
CA HIS A 173 -19.21 10.85 -6.03
C HIS A 173 -19.68 9.58 -6.73
N VAL A 174 -19.68 8.45 -6.02
CA VAL A 174 -20.05 7.13 -6.56
C VAL A 174 -21.54 7.05 -6.93
N ASP A 175 -22.36 8.00 -6.49
CA ASP A 175 -23.79 8.10 -6.83
C ASP A 175 -24.06 8.76 -8.21
N GLU A 176 -23.01 9.20 -8.92
CA GLU A 176 -23.13 9.73 -10.29
C GLU A 176 -22.82 8.62 -11.31
N ALA A 177 -23.80 7.74 -11.53
CA ALA A 177 -23.87 6.80 -12.65
C ALA A 177 -24.72 7.36 -13.80
#